data_AF-A0A3B0RN18-F1
#
_entry.id   AF-A0A3B0RN18-F1
#
_cell.length_a   1.000
_cell.length_b   1.000
_cell.length_c   1.000
_cell.angle_alpha   90.00
_cell.angle_beta   90.00
_cell.angle_gamma   90.00
#
_symmetry.space_group_name_H-M   'P 1'
#
loop_
_entity.id
_entity.type
_entity.pdbx_description
1 polymer ?
#
loop_
_entity_poly.entity_id
_entity_poly.type
_entity_poly.pdbx_seq_one_letter_code
_entity_poly.pdbx_strand_id
1 'polypeptide(L)'
;FFTSCQTICPIMAINMAELQSYFKEDNVVKFLSHSVTPVIDSVSVLRKYANKNGAIDDKWEITTGEKKHIYELARKSYFAVLDDGDGGDQDFIHTEQFILVDKKRQIRGFYDGTDAKELKRIISDIEILKNED
;
A
#
# COMPACT_ATOMS: atom_id res chain seq x y z
N PHE A 1 -0.24 6.27 -1.55
CA PHE A 1 1.03 6.94 -1.94
C PHE A 1 0.74 7.92 -3.08
N PHE A 2 1.70 8.71 -3.54
CA PHE A 2 1.61 9.43 -4.82
C PHE A 2 3.02 9.61 -5.41
N THR A 3 3.15 9.61 -6.74
CA THR A 3 4.49 9.45 -7.38
C THR A 3 5.42 10.65 -7.26
N SER A 4 4.88 11.85 -7.04
CA SER A 4 5.66 13.09 -6.87
C SER A 4 6.15 13.33 -5.44
N CYS A 5 5.79 12.46 -4.49
CA CYS A 5 6.25 12.57 -3.11
C CYS A 5 7.76 12.27 -3.00
N GLN A 6 8.50 13.17 -2.36
CA GLN A 6 9.97 13.08 -2.21
C GLN A 6 10.42 12.75 -0.79
N THR A 7 9.50 12.58 0.17
CA THR A 7 9.80 12.39 1.59
C THR A 7 9.59 10.94 2.02
N ILE A 8 8.37 10.59 2.44
CA ILE A 8 8.10 9.27 3.05
C ILE A 8 7.85 8.17 2.01
N CYS A 9 7.27 8.49 0.85
CA CYS A 9 6.94 7.48 -0.16
C CYS A 9 8.16 6.71 -0.71
N PRO A 10 9.33 7.33 -0.92
CA PRO A 10 10.55 6.58 -1.24
C PRO A 10 10.95 5.54 -0.19
N ILE A 11 10.80 5.87 1.11
CA ILE A 11 11.12 4.95 2.21
C ILE A 11 10.13 3.79 2.21
N MET A 12 8.83 4.09 2.11
CA MET A 12 7.79 3.07 2.02
C MET A 12 7.99 2.15 0.81
N ALA A 13 8.38 2.69 -0.35
CA ALA A 13 8.64 1.89 -1.54
C ALA A 13 9.82 0.94 -1.36
N ILE A 14 10.90 1.36 -0.70
CA ILE A 14 12.03 0.51 -0.34
C ILE A 14 11.56 -0.62 0.58
N ASN A 15 10.83 -0.29 1.65
CA ASN A 15 10.34 -1.27 2.62
C ASN A 15 9.34 -2.26 1.97
N MET A 16 8.49 -1.79 1.05
CA MET A 16 7.59 -2.65 0.28
C MET A 16 8.37 -3.61 -0.62
N ALA A 17 9.44 -3.14 -1.27
CA ALA A 17 10.31 -3.98 -2.08
C ALA A 17 11.03 -5.05 -1.23
N GLU A 18 11.43 -4.72 0.01
CA GLU A 18 12.01 -5.69 0.95
C GLU A 18 10.99 -6.77 1.35
N LEU A 19 9.75 -6.39 1.69
CA LEU A 19 8.67 -7.33 1.97
C LEU A 19 8.37 -8.21 0.75
N GLN A 20 8.28 -7.61 -0.44
CA GLN A 20 8.12 -8.34 -1.70
C GLN A 20 9.22 -9.37 -1.91
N SER A 21 10.48 -9.00 -1.65
CA SER A 21 11.63 -9.89 -1.80
C SER A 21 11.55 -11.07 -0.82
N TYR A 22 11.19 -10.82 0.44
CA TYR A 22 11.03 -11.86 1.45
C TYR A 22 9.96 -12.89 1.04
N PHE A 23 8.80 -12.40 0.56
CA PHE A 23 7.69 -13.25 0.16
C PHE A 23 7.74 -13.65 -1.32
N LYS A 24 8.84 -13.47 -2.04
CA LYS A 24 8.87 -13.59 -3.51
C LYS A 24 8.31 -14.91 -4.04
N GLU A 25 8.66 -16.02 -3.40
CA GLU A 25 8.23 -17.38 -3.78
C GLU A 25 6.87 -17.78 -3.19
N ASP A 26 6.26 -16.92 -2.37
CA ASP A 26 4.93 -17.13 -1.78
C ASP A 26 3.84 -16.67 -2.76
N ASN A 27 3.02 -17.60 -3.26
CA ASN A 27 1.95 -17.25 -4.21
C ASN A 27 0.69 -16.68 -3.56
N VAL A 28 0.59 -16.72 -2.24
CA VAL A 28 -0.58 -16.29 -1.45
C VAL A 28 -0.46 -14.81 -1.09
N VAL A 29 0.72 -14.36 -0.64
CA VAL A 29 0.94 -12.98 -0.21
C VAL A 29 1.01 -12.06 -1.43
N LYS A 30 0.21 -11.00 -1.46
CA LYS A 30 0.23 -9.98 -2.51
C LYS A 30 0.36 -8.59 -1.88
N PHE A 31 0.99 -7.68 -2.61
CA PHE A 31 1.17 -6.30 -2.23
C PHE A 31 0.37 -5.40 -3.16
N LEU A 32 -0.26 -4.38 -2.59
CA LEU A 32 -1.11 -3.46 -3.33
C LEU A 32 -0.84 -2.04 -2.85
N SER A 33 -0.61 -1.13 -3.78
CA SER A 33 -0.40 0.28 -3.51
C SER A 33 -1.33 1.10 -4.39
N HIS A 34 -2.13 1.97 -3.77
CA HIS A 34 -3.03 2.88 -4.47
C HIS A 34 -2.47 4.30 -4.48
N SER A 35 -2.43 4.92 -5.67
CA SER A 35 -2.13 6.34 -5.78
C SER A 35 -3.33 7.17 -5.32
N VAL A 36 -3.08 8.23 -4.54
CA VAL A 36 -4.11 9.17 -4.07
C VAL A 36 -4.22 10.42 -4.95
N THR A 37 -3.45 10.50 -6.04
CA THR A 37 -3.45 11.62 -7.00
C THR A 37 -3.70 11.11 -8.43
N PRO A 38 -4.87 10.53 -8.73
CA PRO A 38 -5.13 9.84 -10.00
C PRO A 38 -5.04 10.71 -11.26
N VAL A 39 -5.23 12.04 -11.12
CA VAL A 39 -5.09 13.01 -12.21
C VAL A 39 -3.64 13.12 -12.68
N ILE A 40 -2.68 13.03 -11.76
CA ILE A 40 -1.23 13.11 -12.04
C ILE A 40 -0.67 11.72 -12.32
N ASP A 41 -1.10 10.74 -11.52
CA ASP A 41 -0.59 9.37 -11.52
C ASP A 41 -1.37 8.50 -12.51
N SER A 42 -1.23 8.82 -13.81
CA SER A 42 -1.76 7.98 -14.89
C SER A 42 -1.09 6.59 -14.91
N VAL A 43 -1.73 5.62 -15.56
CA VAL A 43 -1.20 4.25 -15.69
C VAL A 43 0.25 4.22 -16.21
N SER A 44 0.60 5.08 -17.17
CA SER A 44 1.96 5.15 -17.71
C SER A 44 2.98 5.71 -16.71
N VAL A 45 2.57 6.65 -15.86
CA VAL A 45 3.39 7.21 -14.77
C VAL A 45 3.59 6.15 -13.69
N LEU A 46 2.53 5.43 -13.32
CA LEU A 46 2.60 4.33 -12.36
C LEU A 46 3.48 3.19 -12.86
N ARG A 47 3.41 2.84 -14.15
CA ARG A 47 4.31 1.83 -14.72
C ARG A 47 5.78 2.24 -14.59
N LYS A 48 6.12 3.51 -14.82
CA LYS A 48 7.48 4.02 -14.59
C LYS A 48 7.87 3.95 -13.12
N TYR A 49 6.95 4.29 -12.22
CA TYR A 49 7.17 4.20 -10.77
C TYR A 49 7.39 2.75 -10.31
N ALA A 50 6.58 1.80 -10.80
CA ALA A 50 6.71 0.37 -10.54
C ALA A 50 8.08 -0.16 -10.97
N ASN A 51 8.48 0.12 -12.22
CA ASN A 51 9.77 -0.29 -12.75
C ASN A 51 10.94 0.31 -11.95
N LYS A 52 10.85 1.59 -11.56
CA LYS A 52 11.88 2.27 -10.77
C LYS A 52 12.09 1.60 -9.41
N ASN A 53 11.03 1.11 -8.78
CA ASN A 53 11.07 0.51 -7.44
C ASN A 53 11.18 -1.02 -7.48
N GLY A 54 11.32 -1.64 -8.65
CA GLY A 54 11.48 -3.09 -8.77
C GLY A 54 10.23 -3.88 -8.38
N ALA A 55 9.03 -3.30 -8.58
CA ALA A 55 7.79 -4.05 -8.40
C ALA A 55 7.75 -5.24 -9.37
N ILE A 56 7.45 -6.42 -8.84
CA ILE A 56 7.28 -7.66 -9.60
C ILE A 56 5.80 -7.74 -9.98
N ASP A 57 5.52 -7.85 -11.28
CA ASP A 57 4.15 -8.03 -11.79
C ASP A 57 3.49 -9.24 -11.13
N ASP A 58 2.17 -9.16 -10.90
CA ASP A 58 1.38 -10.14 -10.13
C ASP A 58 1.79 -10.32 -8.67
N LYS A 59 2.81 -9.60 -8.16
CA LYS A 59 3.23 -9.67 -6.75
C LYS A 59 3.01 -8.34 -6.02
N TRP A 60 3.42 -7.24 -6.64
CA TRP A 60 3.18 -5.89 -6.13
C TRP A 60 2.50 -5.04 -7.19
N GLU A 61 1.19 -4.89 -7.02
CA GLU A 61 0.36 -4.09 -7.91
C GLU A 61 0.34 -2.63 -7.48
N ILE A 62 0.58 -1.75 -8.43
CA ILE A 62 0.56 -0.29 -8.25
C ILE A 62 -0.57 0.28 -9.10
N THR A 63 -1.59 0.79 -8.42
CA THR A 63 -2.90 1.04 -9.03
C THR A 63 -3.39 2.46 -8.79
N THR A 64 -4.39 2.86 -9.58
CA THR A 64 -5.10 4.15 -9.54
C THR A 64 -6.53 3.92 -9.99
N GLY A 65 -7.34 4.98 -10.00
CA GLY A 65 -8.75 4.93 -10.33
C GLY A 65 -9.46 6.24 -10.02
N GLU A 66 -10.79 6.20 -9.91
CA GLU A 66 -11.58 7.37 -9.58
C GLU A 66 -11.24 7.90 -8.18
N LYS A 67 -10.92 9.21 -8.07
CA LYS A 67 -10.47 9.85 -6.82
C LYS A 67 -11.42 9.54 -5.66
N LYS A 68 -12.72 9.73 -5.87
CA LYS A 68 -13.74 9.50 -4.85
C LYS A 68 -13.73 8.07 -4.32
N HIS A 69 -13.55 7.08 -5.20
CA HIS A 69 -13.51 5.68 -4.81
C HIS A 69 -12.24 5.36 -4.01
N ILE A 70 -11.08 5.85 -4.43
CA ILE A 70 -9.82 5.66 -3.69
C ILE A 70 -9.91 6.25 -2.28
N TYR A 71 -10.51 7.43 -2.14
CA TYR A 71 -10.64 8.11 -0.85
C TYR A 71 -11.65 7.42 0.05
N GLU A 72 -12.75 6.92 -0.52
CA GLU A 72 -13.71 6.08 0.20
C GLU A 72 -13.08 4.78 0.70
N LEU A 73 -12.29 4.09 -0.12
CA LEU A 73 -11.55 2.89 0.29
C LEU A 73 -10.60 3.21 1.45
N ALA A 74 -9.82 4.28 1.34
CA ALA A 74 -8.87 4.69 2.38
C ALA A 74 -9.56 4.96 3.73
N ARG A 75 -10.70 5.65 3.74
CA ARG A 75 -11.42 6.02 4.97
C ARG A 75 -12.29 4.90 5.54
N LYS A 76 -13.09 4.25 4.70
CA LYS A 76 -14.16 3.35 5.15
C LYS A 76 -13.80 1.88 5.10
N SER A 77 -12.90 1.49 4.20
CA SER A 77 -12.55 0.07 4.00
C SER A 77 -11.25 -0.28 4.69
N TYR A 78 -10.22 0.56 4.51
CA TYR A 78 -8.89 0.33 5.06
C TYR A 78 -8.68 1.06 6.39
N PHE A 79 -9.50 2.06 6.72
CA PHE A 79 -9.31 2.92 7.89
C PHE A 79 -7.88 3.51 7.97
N ALA A 80 -7.27 3.75 6.80
CA ALA A 80 -5.92 4.25 6.65
C ALA A 80 -5.81 5.75 6.99
N VAL A 81 -6.95 6.43 7.03
CA VAL A 81 -7.12 7.87 7.25
C VAL A 81 -8.33 8.04 8.17
N LEU A 82 -8.15 8.79 9.25
CA LEU A 82 -9.15 8.94 10.32
C LEU A 82 -9.92 10.27 10.23
N ASP A 83 -9.54 11.17 9.31
CA ASP A 83 -10.29 12.39 9.04
C ASP A 83 -11.52 12.12 8.16
N ASP A 84 -12.58 12.89 8.41
CA ASP A 84 -13.75 12.92 7.56
C ASP A 84 -13.48 13.76 6.31
N GLY A 85 -13.99 13.32 5.17
CA GLY A 85 -13.90 14.05 3.91
C GLY A 85 -14.57 13.32 2.75
N ASP A 86 -14.90 14.05 1.69
CA ASP A 86 -15.65 13.56 0.54
C ASP A 86 -14.79 13.29 -0.72
N GLY A 87 -13.49 13.57 -0.65
CA GLY A 87 -12.54 13.46 -1.76
C GLY A 87 -12.55 14.65 -2.72
N GLY A 88 -13.16 15.78 -2.35
CA GLY A 88 -13.15 17.04 -3.11
C GLY A 88 -11.74 17.63 -3.31
N ASP A 89 -11.63 18.73 -4.07
CA ASP A 89 -10.34 19.24 -4.54
C ASP A 89 -9.37 19.64 -3.42
N GLN A 90 -9.88 20.10 -2.27
CA GLN A 90 -9.10 20.47 -1.10
C GLN A 90 -8.90 19.35 -0.08
N ASP A 91 -9.54 18.21 -0.33
CA ASP A 91 -9.45 17.03 0.51
C ASP A 91 -8.32 16.16 -0.04
N PHE A 92 -7.21 16.14 0.69
CA PHE A 92 -6.03 15.35 0.37
C PHE A 92 -5.72 14.40 1.52
N ILE A 93 -5.69 13.11 1.20
CA ILE A 93 -5.37 12.08 2.18
C ILE A 93 -3.88 11.74 2.18
N HIS A 94 -3.34 11.52 3.37
CA HIS A 94 -1.98 11.09 3.57
C HIS A 94 -1.91 10.01 4.65
N THR A 95 -1.15 8.95 4.38
CA THR A 95 -0.92 7.87 5.34
C THR A 95 0.46 7.28 5.10
N GLU A 96 1.13 6.96 6.19
CA GLU A 96 2.39 6.22 6.23
C GLU A 96 2.18 4.75 6.58
N GLN A 97 0.92 4.31 6.73
CA GLN A 97 0.61 2.98 7.22
C GLN A 97 0.66 1.91 6.12
N PHE A 98 1.27 0.77 6.44
CA PHE A 98 0.97 -0.50 5.81
C PHE A 98 -0.16 -1.20 6.57
N ILE A 99 -1.03 -1.87 5.82
CA ILE A 99 -2.25 -2.48 6.33
C ILE A 99 -2.25 -3.94 5.90
N LEU A 100 -2.31 -4.84 6.88
CA LEU A 100 -2.38 -6.27 6.63
C LEU A 100 -3.83 -6.71 6.56
N VAL A 101 -4.21 -7.31 5.43
CA VAL A 101 -5.55 -7.82 5.17
C VAL A 101 -5.47 -9.32 4.91
N ASP A 102 -6.28 -10.11 5.60
CA ASP A 102 -6.29 -11.57 5.42
C ASP A 102 -7.20 -12.05 4.26
N LYS A 103 -7.20 -13.37 4.01
CA LYS A 103 -8.01 -14.00 2.96
C LYS A 103 -9.52 -13.84 3.16
N LYS A 104 -9.97 -13.57 4.39
CA LYS A 104 -11.37 -13.31 4.75
C LYS A 104 -11.72 -11.81 4.62
N ARG A 105 -10.79 -11.00 4.10
CA ARG A 105 -10.89 -9.54 3.91
C ARG A 105 -10.99 -8.78 5.24
N GLN A 106 -10.40 -9.31 6.30
CA GLN A 106 -10.34 -8.66 7.61
C GLN A 106 -9.00 -7.96 7.77
N ILE A 107 -9.02 -6.76 8.34
CA ILE A 107 -7.80 -6.05 8.73
C ILE A 107 -7.23 -6.73 9.96
N ARG A 108 -5.95 -7.10 9.90
CA ARG A 108 -5.23 -7.79 10.97
C ARG A 108 -4.21 -6.92 11.67
N GLY A 109 -3.78 -5.83 11.04
CA GLY A 109 -2.83 -4.91 11.65
C GLY A 109 -2.56 -3.67 10.81
N PHE A 110 -2.10 -2.64 11.51
CA PHE A 110 -1.54 -1.42 10.97
C PHE A 110 -0.09 -1.32 11.43
N TYR A 111 0.78 -0.91 10.51
CA TYR A 111 2.22 -0.86 10.70
C TYR A 111 2.75 0.44 10.11
N ASP A 112 3.72 1.07 10.77
CA ASP A 112 4.41 2.21 10.18
C ASP A 112 5.27 1.72 9.00
N GLY A 113 4.86 2.08 7.78
CA GLY A 113 5.54 1.70 6.55
C GLY A 113 6.88 2.40 6.35
N THR A 114 7.26 3.35 7.21
CA THR A 114 8.55 4.03 7.21
C THR A 114 9.54 3.42 8.22
N ASP A 115 9.07 2.67 9.22
CA ASP A 115 9.93 2.05 10.24
C ASP A 115 10.39 0.64 9.82
N ALA A 116 11.69 0.48 9.61
CA ALA A 116 12.33 -0.80 9.31
C ALA A 116 12.10 -1.89 10.38
N LYS A 117 11.81 -1.51 11.63
CA LYS A 117 11.49 -2.47 12.70
C LYS A 117 10.13 -3.12 12.48
N GLU A 118 9.17 -2.38 11.93
CA GLU A 118 7.83 -2.89 11.66
C GLU A 118 7.83 -3.96 10.56
N LEU A 119 8.81 -3.95 9.64
CA LEU A 119 8.94 -5.02 8.62
C LEU A 119 9.05 -6.41 9.24
N LYS A 120 9.83 -6.54 10.33
CA LYS A 120 9.97 -7.83 11.04
C LYS A 120 8.66 -8.28 11.66
N ARG A 121 7.88 -7.33 12.18
CA ARG A 121 6.56 -7.58 12.76
C ARG A 121 5.56 -7.99 11.67
N ILE A 122 5.52 -7.27 10.55
CA ILE A 122 4.69 -7.63 9.38
C ILE A 122 4.99 -9.04 8.91
N ILE A 123 6.28 -9.39 8.74
CA ILE A 123 6.69 -10.72 8.32
C ILE A 123 6.21 -11.78 9.31
N SER A 124 6.44 -11.57 10.60
CA SER A 124 6.00 -12.49 11.66
C SER A 124 4.48 -12.68 11.65
N ASP A 125 3.73 -11.59 11.55
CA ASP A 125 2.27 -11.61 11.57
C ASP A 125 1.73 -12.33 10.33
N ILE A 126 2.28 -12.07 9.14
CA ILE A 126 1.90 -12.79 7.90
C ILE A 126 2.16 -14.30 8.04
N GLU A 127 3.30 -14.72 8.59
CA GLU A 127 3.59 -16.14 8.77
C GLU A 127 2.66 -16.80 9.81
N ILE A 128 2.26 -16.08 10.86
CA ILE A 128 1.22 -16.57 11.79
C ILE A 128 -0.11 -16.72 11.03
N LEU A 129 -0.55 -15.70 10.30
CA LEU A 129 -1.81 -15.71 9.56
C LEU A 129 -1.88 -16.82 8.50
N LYS A 130 -0.76 -17.15 7.87
CA LYS A 130 -0.72 -18.25 6.88
C LYS A 130 -1.02 -19.61 7.50
N ASN A 131 -0.81 -19.76 8.82
CA ASN A 131 -1.10 -20.96 9.58
C ASN A 131 -2.49 -20.90 10.27
N GLU A 132 -3.22 -19.79 10.15
CA GLU A 132 -4.62 -19.69 10.55
C GLU A 132 -5.51 -20.18 9.40
N ASP A 133 -6.51 -21.00 9.72
CA ASP A 133 -7.39 -21.72 8.78
C ASP A 133 -8.06 -20.86 7.66
#